data_AF-A0A4Q5PQE1-F1
#
_entry.id   AF-A0A4Q5PQE1-F1
#
_cell.length_a   1.000
_cell.length_b   1.000
_cell.length_c   1.000
_cell.angle_alpha   90.00
_cell.angle_beta   90.00
_cell.angle_gamma   90.00
#
_symmetry.space_group_name_H-M   'P 1'
#
loop_
_entity.id
_entity.type
_entity.pdbx_description
1 polymer ?
#
loop_
_entity_poly.entity_id
_entity_poly.type
_entity_poly.pdbx_seq_one_letter_code
_entity_poly.pdbx_strand_id
1 'polypeptide(L)'
;MHDSDHGKNASAALRPIRIEGAAADGLPLYIGHGELQVRSPDGRHHTRWVYDSEPPHGDSLNALWLDDVKLPGLYWGRGHAWSANDVLQSFCTAERFDAGRSTLCVIRATDRHWLEIARQASIVTLRYPDIVFRGYGESQALHTITLTGRETWRPIPP
;
A
#
# COMPACT_ATOMS: atom_id res chain seq x y z
N MET A 1 5.68 47.08 23.68
CA MET A 1 6.75 47.23 22.68
C MET A 1 7.88 46.30 23.06
N HIS A 2 7.83 45.05 22.59
CA HIS A 2 8.99 44.24 22.21
C HIS A 2 8.43 43.06 21.40
N ASP A 3 8.33 43.35 20.11
CA ASP A 3 8.37 42.39 19.01
C ASP A 3 9.68 41.60 19.09
N SER A 4 9.63 40.31 18.78
CA SER A 4 10.53 39.66 17.81
C SER A 4 10.23 38.17 17.78
N ASP A 5 9.21 37.86 16.99
CA ASP A 5 9.07 36.63 16.23
C ASP A 5 10.32 36.43 15.35
N HIS A 6 11.06 35.33 15.53
CA HIS A 6 11.98 34.80 14.52
C HIS A 6 11.67 33.32 14.35
N GLY A 7 10.69 33.06 13.49
CA GLY A 7 10.40 31.77 12.91
C GLY A 7 11.66 31.07 12.41
N LYS A 8 11.94 29.89 12.97
CA LYS A 8 12.77 28.89 12.32
C LYS A 8 11.93 28.22 11.24
N ASN A 9 11.79 28.88 10.10
CA ASN A 9 11.49 28.20 8.85
C ASN A 9 12.70 27.34 8.50
N ALA A 10 12.77 26.15 9.10
CA ALA A 10 13.60 25.08 8.59
C ALA A 10 13.06 24.75 7.20
N SER A 11 13.75 25.25 6.18
CA SER A 11 13.69 24.75 4.82
C SER A 11 13.71 23.22 4.91
N ALA A 12 12.56 22.59 4.69
CA ALA A 12 12.46 21.14 4.58
C ALA A 12 13.26 20.75 3.34
N ALA A 13 14.55 20.46 3.53
CA ALA A 13 15.37 19.88 2.49
C ALA A 13 14.61 18.65 1.98
N LEU A 14 14.20 18.70 0.71
CA LEU A 14 13.49 17.60 0.05
C LEU A 14 14.35 16.35 0.22
N ARG A 15 13.91 15.45 1.11
CA ARG A 15 14.56 14.16 1.24
C ARG A 15 14.39 13.45 -0.10
N PRO A 16 15.46 12.87 -0.67
CA PRO A 16 15.34 12.15 -1.93
C PRO A 16 14.33 11.00 -1.77
N ILE A 17 13.50 10.81 -2.79
CA ILE A 17 12.57 9.69 -2.86
C ILE A 17 13.37 8.39 -2.82
N ARG A 18 13.05 7.50 -1.89
CA ARG A 18 13.61 6.14 -1.87
C ARG A 18 12.97 5.37 -3.03
N ILE A 19 13.75 4.61 -3.79
CA ILE A 19 13.24 3.77 -4.88
C ILE A 19 13.61 2.32 -4.58
N GLU A 20 12.62 1.43 -4.58
CA GLU A 20 12.78 0.00 -4.36
C GLU A 20 12.13 -0.81 -5.49
N GLY A 21 12.72 -1.96 -5.80
CA GLY A 21 12.07 -2.97 -6.62
C GLY A 21 11.32 -3.95 -5.73
N ALA A 22 10.05 -4.23 -6.04
CA ALA A 22 9.33 -5.26 -5.33
C ALA A 22 9.95 -6.65 -5.60
N ALA A 23 10.04 -7.46 -4.54
CA ALA A 23 10.46 -8.84 -4.68
C ALA A 23 9.41 -9.65 -5.44
N ALA A 24 9.86 -10.54 -6.33
CA ALA A 24 8.97 -11.41 -7.11
C ALA A 24 8.42 -12.61 -6.30
N ASP A 25 8.82 -12.76 -5.03
CA ASP A 25 8.40 -13.85 -4.15
C ASP A 25 7.04 -13.61 -3.47
N GLY A 26 6.46 -12.43 -3.69
CA GLY A 26 5.17 -12.02 -3.13
C GLY A 26 5.24 -11.55 -1.68
N LEU A 27 6.43 -11.36 -1.10
CA LEU A 27 6.55 -10.90 0.28
C LEU A 27 6.29 -9.39 0.38
N PRO A 28 5.62 -8.92 1.46
CA PRO A 28 5.34 -7.52 1.64
C PRO A 28 6.57 -6.72 2.02
N LEU A 29 6.67 -5.52 1.45
CA LEU A 29 7.58 -4.47 1.87
C LEU A 29 6.95 -3.64 2.97
N TYR A 30 7.80 -3.20 3.90
CA TYR A 30 7.46 -2.14 4.86
C TYR A 30 7.76 -0.78 4.22
N ILE A 31 6.74 0.03 4.04
CA ILE A 31 6.83 1.37 3.46
C ILE A 31 7.35 2.35 4.51
N GLY A 32 6.74 2.31 5.70
CA GLY A 32 7.09 3.14 6.84
C GLY A 32 6.96 4.64 6.58
N HIS A 33 7.89 5.39 7.15
CA HIS A 33 7.85 6.85 7.22
C HIS A 33 8.70 7.47 6.10
N GLY A 34 8.15 8.50 5.44
CA GLY A 34 8.81 9.23 4.37
C GLY A 34 8.19 8.96 3.00
N GLU A 35 9.01 9.09 1.95
CA GLU A 35 8.58 8.91 0.58
C GLU A 35 9.29 7.73 -0.08
N LEU A 36 8.51 6.78 -0.61
CA LEU A 36 8.99 5.55 -1.23
C LEU A 36 8.26 5.30 -2.54
N GLN A 37 9.01 5.05 -3.60
CA GLN A 37 8.50 4.49 -4.84
C GLN A 37 8.86 3.01 -4.94
N VAL A 38 7.87 2.15 -5.15
CA VAL A 38 8.05 0.71 -5.34
C VAL A 38 7.71 0.36 -6.78
N ARG A 39 8.66 -0.20 -7.51
CA ARG A 39 8.46 -0.70 -8.88
C ARG A 39 7.95 -2.14 -8.83
N SER A 40 6.98 -2.47 -9.68
CA SER A 40 6.55 -3.86 -9.87
C SER A 40 7.72 -4.74 -10.34
N PRO A 41 7.69 -6.06 -10.10
CA PRO A 41 8.83 -6.92 -10.43
C PRO A 41 9.13 -6.99 -11.95
N ASP A 42 8.17 -6.60 -12.81
CA ASP A 42 8.31 -6.52 -14.27
C ASP A 42 8.70 -5.11 -14.75
N GLY A 43 8.77 -4.15 -13.81
CA GLY A 43 9.09 -2.75 -14.05
C GLY A 43 8.02 -1.95 -14.80
N ARG A 44 6.84 -2.53 -15.10
CA ARG A 44 5.80 -1.87 -15.90
C ARG A 44 4.97 -0.89 -15.10
N HIS A 45 4.81 -1.14 -13.80
CA HIS A 45 4.00 -0.36 -12.90
C HIS A 45 4.82 0.12 -11.72
N HIS A 46 4.36 1.16 -11.06
CA HIS A 46 4.93 1.58 -9.79
C HIS A 46 3.88 2.15 -8.86
N THR A 47 4.09 1.96 -7.55
CA THR A 47 3.41 2.72 -6.53
C THR A 47 4.33 3.80 -5.98
N ARG A 48 3.77 4.95 -5.64
CA ARG A 48 4.45 5.99 -4.86
C ARG A 48 3.69 6.18 -3.57
N TRP A 49 4.41 6.11 -2.47
CA TRP A 49 3.91 6.24 -1.11
C TRP A 49 4.49 7.51 -0.52
N VAL A 50 3.62 8.37 -0.02
CA VAL A 50 4.02 9.61 0.67
C VAL A 50 3.40 9.59 2.04
N TYR A 51 4.24 9.59 3.07
CA TYR A 51 3.80 9.71 4.45
C TYR A 51 2.94 10.96 4.64
N ASP A 52 1.80 10.77 5.30
CA ASP A 52 0.81 11.81 5.59
C ASP A 52 0.69 12.04 7.09
N SER A 53 0.39 10.98 7.85
CA SER A 53 0.06 11.06 9.26
C SER A 53 0.29 9.74 9.98
N GLU A 54 0.08 9.72 11.29
CA GLU A 54 0.16 8.52 12.12
C GLU A 54 -0.87 8.64 13.26
N PRO A 55 -1.78 7.65 13.44
CA PRO A 55 -2.65 7.64 14.60
C PRO A 55 -1.86 7.24 15.86
N PRO A 56 -2.30 7.62 17.07
CA PRO A 56 -1.60 7.26 18.31
C PRO A 56 -1.35 5.75 18.41
N HIS A 57 -0.09 5.37 18.63
CA HIS A 57 0.36 3.97 18.71
C HIS A 57 0.10 3.12 17.45
N GLY A 58 -0.11 3.79 16.31
CA GLY A 58 -0.33 3.16 15.02
C GLY A 58 0.94 2.91 14.24
N ASP A 59 0.76 2.64 12.95
CA ASP A 59 1.82 2.67 11.95
C ASP A 59 1.57 3.89 11.05
N SER A 60 2.52 4.20 10.18
CA SER A 60 2.41 5.27 9.20
C SER A 60 1.14 5.16 8.34
N LEU A 61 0.43 6.27 8.15
CA LEU A 61 -0.59 6.45 7.12
C LEU A 61 0.01 7.26 5.97
N ASN A 62 -0.27 6.80 4.76
CA ASN A 62 0.36 7.28 3.54
C ASN A 62 -0.70 7.59 2.49
N ALA A 63 -0.47 8.65 1.73
CA ALA A 63 -1.09 8.81 0.43
C ALA A 63 -0.40 7.86 -0.56
N LEU A 64 -1.19 7.23 -1.43
CA LEU A 64 -0.74 6.23 -2.39
C LEU A 64 -1.07 6.67 -3.81
N TRP A 65 -0.10 6.55 -4.71
CA TRP A 65 -0.30 6.67 -6.15
C TRP A 65 0.04 5.34 -6.82
N LEU A 66 -0.65 5.03 -7.90
CA LEU A 66 -0.34 3.96 -8.84
C LEU A 66 -0.20 4.59 -10.22
N ASP A 67 0.99 4.48 -10.82
CA ASP A 67 1.32 5.08 -12.12
C ASP A 67 0.87 6.55 -12.22
N ASP A 68 1.36 7.37 -11.29
CA ASP A 68 1.06 8.80 -11.16
C ASP A 68 -0.41 9.16 -10.84
N VAL A 69 -1.29 8.17 -10.69
CA VAL A 69 -2.70 8.38 -10.32
C VAL A 69 -2.86 8.18 -8.82
N LYS A 70 -3.30 9.22 -8.13
CA LYS A 70 -3.55 9.16 -6.69
C LYS A 70 -4.74 8.25 -6.42
N LEU A 71 -4.56 7.28 -5.53
CA LEU A 71 -5.65 6.43 -5.05
C LEU A 71 -6.41 7.15 -3.92
N PRO A 72 -7.72 6.94 -3.77
CA PRO A 72 -8.53 7.62 -2.78
C PRO A 72 -8.24 7.12 -1.36
N GLY A 73 -8.11 8.05 -0.43
CA GLY A 73 -7.95 7.78 1.00
C GLY A 73 -6.51 7.66 1.46
N LEU A 74 -6.33 7.06 2.63
CA LEU A 74 -5.05 6.81 3.27
C LEU A 74 -4.80 5.31 3.38
N TYR A 75 -3.53 4.93 3.38
CA TYR A 75 -3.11 3.54 3.39
C TYR A 75 -2.05 3.34 4.46
N TRP A 76 -2.12 2.22 5.17
CA TRP A 76 -1.07 1.87 6.11
C TRP A 76 0.24 1.61 5.39
N GLY A 77 1.35 2.10 5.93
CA GLY A 77 2.69 1.92 5.37
C GLY A 77 3.27 0.52 5.58
N ARG A 78 2.41 -0.49 5.57
CA ARG A 78 2.75 -1.91 5.74
C ARG A 78 1.97 -2.75 4.74
N GLY A 79 2.38 -4.00 4.59
CA GLY A 79 1.61 -4.97 3.84
C GLY A 79 1.49 -4.65 2.35
N HIS A 80 2.49 -3.99 1.76
CA HIS A 80 2.55 -3.75 0.32
C HIS A 80 3.39 -4.84 -0.36
N ALA A 81 2.71 -5.80 -0.99
CA ALA A 81 3.34 -6.85 -1.79
C ALA A 81 2.96 -6.66 -3.26
N TRP A 82 3.81 -7.15 -4.16
CA TRP A 82 3.48 -7.30 -5.57
C TRP A 82 3.42 -8.78 -5.94
N SER A 83 2.54 -9.14 -6.88
CA SER A 83 2.59 -10.45 -7.50
C SER A 83 3.86 -10.61 -8.32
N ALA A 84 4.29 -11.85 -8.52
CA ALA A 84 5.35 -12.18 -9.47
C ALA A 84 5.02 -11.70 -10.89
N ASN A 85 6.04 -11.69 -11.75
CA ASN A 85 5.96 -11.31 -13.16
C ASN A 85 4.98 -12.21 -13.92
N ASP A 86 3.73 -11.79 -14.00
CA ASP A 86 2.77 -12.31 -14.96
C ASP A 86 2.81 -11.41 -16.20
N VAL A 87 2.91 -12.02 -17.37
CA VAL A 87 3.04 -11.32 -18.66
C VAL A 87 1.80 -10.48 -18.96
N LEU A 88 0.64 -10.81 -18.38
CA LEU A 88 -0.65 -10.21 -18.71
C LEU A 88 -1.19 -9.22 -17.67
N GLN A 89 -0.98 -9.45 -16.37
CA GLN A 89 -1.57 -8.62 -15.30
C GLN A 89 -0.64 -8.51 -14.09
N SER A 90 -0.47 -7.28 -13.57
CA SER A 90 0.32 -7.06 -12.35
C SER A 90 -0.62 -6.71 -11.20
N PHE A 91 -0.43 -7.36 -10.05
CA PHE A 91 -1.23 -7.13 -8.85
C PHE A 91 -0.37 -6.61 -7.71
N CYS A 92 -0.94 -5.77 -6.85
CA CYS A 92 -0.32 -5.39 -5.60
C CYS A 92 -1.32 -5.32 -4.46
N THR A 93 -0.85 -5.38 -3.22
CA THR A 93 -1.70 -5.20 -2.04
C THR A 93 -1.55 -3.81 -1.46
N ALA A 94 -2.63 -3.29 -0.89
CA ALA A 94 -2.60 -2.10 -0.05
C ALA A 94 -3.62 -2.24 1.07
N GLU A 95 -3.27 -1.80 2.27
CA GLU A 95 -4.17 -1.81 3.41
C GLU A 95 -4.78 -0.42 3.57
N ARG A 96 -6.03 -0.25 3.09
CA ARG A 96 -6.74 1.04 3.15
C ARG A 96 -7.21 1.32 4.58
N PHE A 97 -7.05 2.55 5.01
CA PHE A 97 -7.59 3.08 6.26
C PHE A 97 -8.77 4.03 5.98
N ASP A 98 -9.93 3.72 6.54
CA ASP A 98 -11.12 4.55 6.44
C ASP A 98 -11.93 4.49 7.74
N ALA A 99 -12.27 5.66 8.31
CA ALA A 99 -13.07 5.80 9.53
C ALA A 99 -12.67 4.86 10.68
N GLY A 100 -11.36 4.72 10.94
CA GLY A 100 -10.83 3.85 11.99
C GLY A 100 -10.77 2.36 11.63
N ARG A 101 -11.10 1.98 10.38
CA ARG A 101 -11.10 0.60 9.91
C ARG A 101 -9.97 0.37 8.91
N SER A 102 -9.29 -0.76 9.09
CA SER A 102 -8.34 -1.31 8.13
C SER A 102 -9.05 -2.28 7.17
N THR A 103 -8.78 -2.16 5.88
CA THR A 103 -9.24 -3.09 4.84
C THR A 103 -8.07 -3.47 3.95
N LEU A 104 -7.72 -4.76 3.91
CA LEU A 104 -6.77 -5.30 2.95
C LEU A 104 -7.43 -5.38 1.57
N CYS A 105 -6.80 -4.74 0.60
CA CYS A 105 -7.21 -4.77 -0.79
C CYS A 105 -6.12 -5.39 -1.67
N VAL A 106 -6.54 -6.07 -2.73
CA VAL A 106 -5.69 -6.33 -3.90
C VAL A 106 -6.07 -5.35 -4.99
N ILE A 107 -5.07 -4.76 -5.64
CA ILE A 107 -5.19 -3.83 -6.74
C ILE A 107 -4.66 -4.53 -7.99
N ARG A 108 -5.47 -4.58 -9.04
CA ARG A 108 -5.03 -4.91 -10.39
C ARG A 108 -4.51 -3.65 -11.04
N ALA A 109 -3.19 -3.59 -11.24
CA ALA A 109 -2.51 -2.38 -11.66
C ALA A 109 -2.90 -1.96 -13.09
N THR A 110 -3.04 -2.94 -13.98
CA THR A 110 -3.26 -2.75 -15.43
C THR A 110 -4.48 -1.89 -15.77
N ASP A 111 -5.56 -1.98 -14.99
CA ASP A 111 -6.78 -1.24 -15.21
C ASP A 111 -7.29 -0.50 -13.97
N ARG A 112 -6.47 -0.38 -12.93
CA ARG A 112 -6.76 0.35 -11.68
C ARG A 112 -8.09 -0.08 -11.06
N HIS A 113 -8.25 -1.38 -10.85
CA HIS A 113 -9.36 -1.92 -10.08
C HIS A 113 -8.87 -2.49 -8.76
N TRP A 114 -9.71 -2.42 -7.73
CA TRP A 114 -9.46 -3.08 -6.46
C TRP A 114 -10.46 -4.23 -6.19
N LEU A 115 -10.02 -5.14 -5.33
CA LEU A 115 -10.83 -6.17 -4.71
C LEU A 115 -10.56 -6.09 -3.21
N GLU A 116 -11.62 -5.90 -2.42
CA GLU A 116 -11.52 -5.97 -0.96
C GLU A 116 -11.40 -7.45 -0.54
N ILE A 117 -10.35 -7.77 0.21
CA ILE A 117 -10.05 -9.14 0.64
C ILE A 117 -10.59 -9.41 2.04
N ALA A 118 -10.21 -8.56 2.99
CA ALA A 118 -10.53 -8.76 4.39
C ALA A 118 -10.47 -7.44 5.15
N ARG A 119 -11.20 -7.36 6.26
CA ARG A 119 -11.11 -6.24 7.21
C ARG A 119 -10.17 -6.61 8.34
N GLN A 120 -9.45 -5.62 8.87
CA GLN A 120 -8.53 -5.78 9.99
C GLN A 120 -7.56 -6.94 9.75
N ALA A 121 -6.89 -6.91 8.60
CA ALA A 121 -5.98 -7.97 8.19
C ALA A 121 -4.78 -7.38 7.46
N SER A 122 -3.65 -8.07 7.57
CA SER A 122 -2.43 -7.76 6.82
C SER A 122 -2.06 -8.92 5.90
N ILE A 123 -1.58 -8.59 4.71
CA ILE A 123 -0.99 -9.59 3.80
C ILE A 123 0.21 -10.25 4.47
N VAL A 124 0.40 -11.54 4.19
CA VAL A 124 1.60 -12.31 4.52
C VAL A 124 2.36 -12.63 3.22
N THR A 125 1.65 -13.05 2.18
CA THR A 125 2.22 -13.15 0.83
C THR A 125 1.16 -13.02 -0.25
N LEU A 126 1.55 -12.42 -1.38
CA LEU A 126 0.78 -12.33 -2.62
C LEU A 126 1.47 -13.19 -3.70
N ARG A 127 1.03 -14.43 -3.84
CA ARG A 127 1.49 -15.35 -4.90
C ARG A 127 0.32 -15.66 -5.81
N TYR A 128 0.00 -14.69 -6.66
CA TYR A 128 -1.18 -14.76 -7.52
C TYR A 128 -1.29 -16.13 -8.23
N PRO A 129 -2.47 -16.80 -8.20
CA PRO A 129 -3.75 -16.29 -7.69
C PRO A 129 -3.97 -16.43 -6.18
N ASP A 130 -3.01 -16.97 -5.42
CA ASP A 130 -3.13 -17.19 -3.98
C ASP A 130 -2.71 -15.97 -3.16
N ILE A 131 -3.53 -15.65 -2.16
CA ILE A 131 -3.33 -14.54 -1.23
C ILE A 131 -3.36 -15.14 0.17
N VAL A 132 -2.24 -15.04 0.87
CA VAL A 132 -2.14 -15.46 2.27
C VAL A 132 -2.13 -14.22 3.14
N PHE A 133 -3.02 -14.14 4.10
CA PHE A 133 -3.14 -13.01 5.03
C PHE A 133 -3.41 -13.49 6.45
N ARG A 134 -3.31 -12.56 7.39
CA ARG A 134 -3.57 -12.79 8.82
C ARG A 134 -4.50 -11.70 9.34
N GLY A 135 -5.51 -12.08 10.11
CA GLY A 135 -6.37 -11.14 10.84
C GLY A 135 -5.67 -10.54 12.06
N TYR A 136 -6.06 -9.34 12.45
CA TYR A 136 -5.63 -8.72 13.72
C TYR A 136 -6.42 -9.31 14.89
N GLY A 137 -5.76 -9.54 16.02
CA GLY A 137 -6.36 -10.05 17.25
C GLY A 137 -5.77 -11.39 17.73
N GLU A 138 -6.53 -12.10 18.58
CA GLU A 138 -6.05 -13.25 19.36
C GLU A 138 -5.80 -14.52 18.52
N SER A 139 -6.57 -14.72 17.45
CA SER A 139 -6.30 -15.79 16.48
C SER A 139 -5.48 -15.23 15.32
N GLN A 140 -4.15 -15.26 15.45
CA GLN A 140 -3.22 -14.93 14.37
C GLN A 140 -3.11 -16.04 13.30
N ALA A 141 -4.19 -16.79 13.08
CA ALA A 141 -4.23 -17.85 12.10
C ALA A 141 -3.97 -17.30 10.69
N LEU A 142 -3.29 -18.10 9.88
CA LEU A 142 -3.11 -17.79 8.46
C LEU A 142 -4.38 -18.18 7.71
N HIS A 143 -4.82 -17.27 6.85
CA HIS A 143 -5.92 -17.48 5.92
C HIS A 143 -5.38 -17.45 4.51
N THR A 144 -5.87 -18.35 3.67
CA THR A 144 -5.56 -18.37 2.24
C THR A 144 -6.85 -18.21 1.46
N ILE A 145 -6.83 -17.34 0.46
CA ILE A 145 -7.85 -17.31 -0.60
C ILE A 145 -7.15 -17.51 -1.94
N THR A 146 -7.84 -18.15 -2.87
CA THR A 146 -7.40 -18.34 -4.24
C THR A 146 -8.35 -17.59 -5.16
N LEU A 147 -7.82 -16.65 -5.93
CA LEU A 147 -8.61 -15.93 -6.93
C LEU A 147 -8.94 -16.85 -8.11
N THR A 148 -10.21 -16.85 -8.49
CA THR A 148 -10.80 -17.74 -9.50
C THR A 148 -11.06 -17.04 -10.83
N GLY A 149 -10.90 -15.72 -10.88
CA GLY A 149 -11.27 -14.88 -12.02
C GLY A 149 -12.76 -14.53 -12.05
N ARG A 150 -13.55 -15.00 -11.07
CA ARG A 150 -14.98 -14.67 -10.92
C ARG A 150 -15.23 -13.55 -9.92
N GLU A 151 -14.18 -13.00 -9.34
CA GLU A 151 -14.29 -11.93 -8.36
C GLU A 151 -14.83 -10.66 -9.00
N THR A 152 -15.61 -9.91 -8.23
CA THR A 152 -16.12 -8.61 -8.67
C THR A 152 -15.12 -7.53 -8.31
N TRP A 153 -14.34 -7.12 -9.30
CA TRP A 153 -13.40 -6.00 -9.21
C TRP A 153 -14.15 -4.68 -9.35
N ARG A 154 -13.79 -3.69 -8.52
CA ARG A 154 -14.39 -2.35 -8.59
C ARG A 154 -13.35 -1.36 -9.12
N PRO A 155 -13.74 -0.43 -10.00
CA PRO A 155 -12.83 0.61 -10.47
C PRO A 155 -12.41 1.48 -9.28
N ILE A 156 -11.15 1.89 -9.29
CA ILE A 156 -10.67 2.94 -8.38
C ILE A 156 -11.12 4.28 -8.98
N PRO A 157 -11.86 5.12 -8.23
CA PRO A 157 -12.28 6.42 -8.72
C PRO A 157 -11.07 7.33 -9.00
N PRO A 158 -11.19 8.27 -9.95
CA PRO A 158 -10.14 9.21 -10.31
C PRO A 158 -9.81 10.21 -9.20
#